data_AF-A0A7K0TNP7-F1
#
_entry.id   AF-A0A7K0TNP7-F1
#
_cell.length_a   1.000
_cell.length_b   1.000
_cell.length_c   1.000
_cell.angle_alpha   90.00
_cell.angle_beta   90.00
_cell.angle_gamma   90.00
#
_symmetry.space_group_name_H-M   'P 1'
#
loop_
_entity.id
_entity.type
_entity.pdbx_description
1 polymer ?
#
loop_
_entity_poly.entity_id
_entity_poly.type
_entity_poly.pdbx_seq_one_letter_code
_entity_poly.pdbx_strand_id
1 'polypeptide(L)'
;MADEIIEIGEDVEVDIVLDESGMPIGAIVDDLIVATGAGGTVIDETIDVLDADGNLVLEDEIVSVFDADGNLLAVEETVTTID
;
A
#
# COMPACT_ATOMS: atom_id res chain seq x y z
N MET A 1 23.80 -24.42 0.33
CA MET A 1 22.82 -23.49 -0.27
C MET A 1 22.69 -22.38 0.75
N ALA A 2 23.10 -21.16 0.42
CA ALA A 2 22.88 -20.05 1.33
C ALA A 2 21.37 -19.79 1.32
N ASP A 3 20.72 -19.80 2.48
CA ASP A 3 19.34 -19.33 2.58
C ASP A 3 19.35 -17.89 2.09
N GLU A 4 18.61 -17.63 1.02
CA GLU A 4 18.40 -16.28 0.53
C GLU A 4 17.54 -15.57 1.59
N ILE A 5 18.16 -14.65 2.32
CA ILE A 5 17.47 -13.87 3.34
C ILE A 5 16.64 -12.82 2.61
N ILE A 6 15.32 -12.86 2.84
CA ILE A 6 14.39 -11.81 2.41
C ILE A 6 14.21 -10.85 3.58
N GLU A 7 14.41 -9.56 3.34
CA GLU A 7 14.08 -8.48 4.26
C GLU A 7 12.69 -7.93 3.90
N ILE A 8 11.83 -7.75 4.90
CA ILE A 8 10.48 -7.20 4.72
C ILE A 8 10.35 -6.00 5.65
N GLY A 9 9.99 -4.85 5.07
CA GLY A 9 9.59 -3.65 5.78
C GLY A 9 8.13 -3.32 5.47
N GLU A 10 7.48 -2.65 6.42
CA GLU A 10 6.09 -2.19 6.34
C GLU A 10 6.04 -0.79 6.96
N ASP A 11 5.32 0.13 6.33
CA ASP A 11 4.98 1.44 6.86
C ASP A 11 3.49 1.71 6.62
N VAL A 12 2.79 2.20 7.65
CA VAL A 12 1.35 2.45 7.58
C VAL A 12 1.08 3.88 8.07
N GLU A 13 0.51 4.69 7.19
CA GLU A 13 0.05 6.05 7.50
C GLU A 13 -1.49 6.09 7.52
N VAL A 14 -2.06 6.84 8.48
CA VAL A 14 -3.51 6.98 8.63
C VAL A 14 -3.86 8.45 8.80
N ASP A 15 -4.60 8.97 7.82
CA ASP A 15 -5.13 10.33 7.80
C ASP A 15 -6.63 10.33 8.09
N ILE A 16 -7.04 11.02 9.15
CA ILE A 16 -8.45 11.17 9.50
C ILE A 16 -9.04 12.38 8.76
N VAL A 17 -10.10 12.13 8.00
CA VAL A 17 -10.83 13.20 7.29
C VAL A 17 -11.87 13.80 8.23
N LEU A 18 -11.78 15.10 8.45
CA LEU A 18 -12.70 15.86 9.32
C LEU A 18 -13.62 16.76 8.49
N ASP A 19 -14.85 16.96 8.98
CA ASP A 19 -15.74 18.01 8.47
C ASP A 19 -15.36 19.41 9.01
N GLU A 20 -16.14 20.43 8.61
CA GLU A 20 -15.96 21.81 9.06
C GLU A 20 -16.12 22.01 10.58
N SER A 21 -16.79 21.07 11.27
CA SER A 21 -16.99 21.08 12.72
C SER A 21 -15.88 20.34 13.47
N GLY A 22 -14.93 19.72 12.76
CA GLY A 22 -13.88 18.87 13.33
C GLY A 22 -14.37 17.46 13.69
N MET A 23 -15.51 17.01 13.17
CA MET A 23 -16.01 15.65 13.33
C MET A 23 -15.41 14.73 12.26
N PRO A 24 -14.92 13.53 12.61
CA PRO A 24 -14.44 12.57 11.62
C PRO A 24 -15.58 12.11 10.72
N ILE A 25 -15.31 12.11 9.41
CA ILE A 25 -16.25 11.66 8.35
C ILE A 25 -15.68 10.53 7.50
N GLY A 26 -14.46 10.10 7.80
CA GLY A 26 -13.77 9.01 7.12
C GLY A 26 -12.29 8.98 7.46
N ALA A 27 -11.55 8.11 6.79
CA ALA A 27 -10.10 8.04 6.87
C ALA A 27 -9.51 7.63 5.53
N ILE A 28 -8.24 7.96 5.34
CA ILE A 28 -7.39 7.44 4.26
C ILE A 28 -6.27 6.66 4.96
N VAL A 29 -6.08 5.41 4.59
CA VAL A 29 -5.00 4.55 5.09
C VAL A 29 -4.08 4.26 3.92
N ASP A 30 -2.80 4.49 4.10
CA ASP A 30 -1.75 4.19 3.13
C ASP A 30 -0.84 3.12 3.75
N ASP A 31 -0.81 1.93 3.17
CA ASP A 31 -0.02 0.78 3.59
C ASP A 31 1.04 0.46 2.53
N LEU A 32 2.31 0.60 2.90
CA LEU A 32 3.46 0.36 2.04
C LEU A 32 4.28 -0.82 2.57
N ILE A 33 4.30 -1.90 1.80
CA ILE A 33 5.10 -3.10 2.07
C ILE A 33 6.24 -3.18 1.06
N VAL A 34 7.46 -3.40 1.57
CA VAL A 34 8.67 -3.57 0.74
C VAL A 34 9.35 -4.88 1.12
N ALA A 35 9.38 -5.81 0.17
CA ALA A 35 10.10 -7.08 0.30
C ALA A 35 11.32 -7.11 -0.62
N THR A 36 12.52 -7.27 -0.06
CA THR A 36 13.79 -7.26 -0.80
C THR A 36 14.57 -8.55 -0.58
N GLY A 37 15.07 -9.14 -1.67
CA GLY A 37 15.93 -10.32 -1.68
C GLY A 37 17.04 -10.22 -2.74
N ALA A 38 17.82 -11.28 -2.95
CA ALA A 38 18.91 -11.24 -3.93
C ALA A 38 18.39 -11.22 -5.38
N GLY A 39 17.16 -11.64 -5.62
CA GLY A 39 16.45 -11.52 -6.90
C GLY A 39 15.95 -10.10 -7.24
N GLY A 40 15.90 -9.18 -6.28
CA GLY A 40 15.32 -7.85 -6.45
C GLY A 40 14.33 -7.47 -5.35
N THR A 41 13.46 -6.51 -5.64
CA THR A 41 12.51 -5.93 -4.69
C THR A 41 11.09 -5.98 -5.23
N VAL A 42 10.13 -6.30 -4.37
CA VAL A 42 8.70 -6.09 -4.60
C VAL A 42 8.22 -5.02 -3.65
N ILE A 43 7.55 -4.02 -4.18
CA ILE A 43 6.84 -2.98 -3.43
C ILE A 43 5.36 -3.19 -3.68
N ASP A 44 4.58 -3.18 -2.61
CA ASP A 44 3.12 -3.31 -2.61
C ASP A 44 2.58 -2.13 -1.80
N GLU A 45 1.88 -1.21 -2.45
CA GLU A 45 1.32 0.01 -1.86
C GLU A 45 -0.19 -0.04 -2.01
N THR A 46 -0.92 -0.01 -0.90
CA THR A 46 -2.39 -0.04 -0.88
C THR A 46 -2.92 1.21 -0.18
N ILE A 47 -3.77 1.95 -0.87
CA ILE A 47 -4.48 3.11 -0.33
C ILE A 47 -5.96 2.77 -0.16
N ASP A 48 -6.40 2.71 1.10
CA ASP A 48 -7.79 2.51 1.48
C ASP A 48 -8.45 3.83 1.84
N VAL A 49 -9.62 4.08 1.26
CA VAL A 49 -10.53 5.14 1.69
C VAL A 49 -11.67 4.51 2.47
N LEU A 50 -11.87 5.00 3.70
CA LEU A 50 -12.87 4.52 4.65
C LEU A 50 -13.95 5.59 4.85
N ASP A 51 -15.22 5.17 4.95
CA ASP A 51 -16.31 6.03 5.39
C ASP A 51 -16.27 6.29 6.92
N ALA A 52 -17.21 7.10 7.40
CA ALA A 52 -17.31 7.46 8.82
C ALA A 52 -17.58 6.26 9.76
N ASP A 53 -18.13 5.17 9.23
CA ASP A 53 -18.42 3.94 9.96
C ASP A 53 -17.24 2.94 9.90
N GLY A 54 -16.18 3.28 9.14
CA GLY A 54 -14.99 2.46 8.94
C GLY A 54 -15.16 1.39 7.85
N ASN A 55 -16.14 1.53 6.96
CA ASN A 55 -16.27 0.66 5.79
C ASN A 55 -15.39 1.16 4.66
N LEU A 56 -14.74 0.23 3.95
CA LEU A 56 -13.99 0.51 2.73
C LEU A 56 -14.93 1.00 1.63
N VAL A 57 -14.62 2.15 1.05
CA VAL A 57 -15.34 2.73 -0.09
C VAL A 57 -14.54 2.66 -1.38
N LEU A 58 -13.21 2.73 -1.27
CA LEU A 58 -12.28 2.66 -2.38
C LEU A 58 -10.96 2.08 -1.90
N GLU A 59 -10.37 1.21 -2.70
CA GLU A 59 -9.03 0.66 -2.53
C GLU A 59 -8.29 0.88 -3.85
N ASP A 60 -7.07 1.39 -3.76
CA ASP A 60 -6.14 1.53 -4.88
C ASP A 60 -4.83 0.83 -4.50
N GLU A 61 -4.50 -0.24 -5.22
CA GLU A 61 -3.32 -1.08 -4.97
C GLU A 61 -2.35 -0.97 -6.15
N ILE A 62 -1.08 -0.66 -5.86
CA ILE A 62 0.01 -0.63 -6.83
C ILE A 62 1.11 -1.59 -6.41
N VAL A 63 1.37 -2.60 -7.26
CA VAL A 63 2.46 -3.55 -7.07
C VAL A 63 3.57 -3.29 -8.08
N SER A 64 4.76 -2.97 -7.58
CA SER A 64 5.95 -2.71 -8.39
C SER A 64 7.06 -3.74 -8.15
N VAL A 65 7.59 -4.33 -9.22
CA VAL A 65 8.67 -5.33 -9.16
C VAL A 65 9.94 -4.78 -9.78
N PHE A 66 11.04 -4.85 -9.05
CA PHE A 66 12.37 -4.40 -9.46
C PHE A 66 13.35 -5.57 -9.50
N ASP A 67 14.30 -5.54 -10.44
CA ASP A 67 15.45 -6.46 -10.40
C ASP A 67 16.46 -6.07 -9.31
N ALA A 68 17.48 -6.92 -9.14
CA ALA A 68 18.56 -6.69 -8.17
C ALA A 68 19.42 -5.44 -8.44
N ASP A 69 19.36 -4.88 -9.65
CA ASP A 69 20.05 -3.65 -10.03
C ASP A 69 19.16 -2.41 -9.81
N GLY A 70 17.91 -2.60 -9.36
CA GLY A 70 16.93 -1.55 -9.10
C GLY A 70 16.18 -1.07 -10.35
N ASN A 71 16.22 -1.83 -11.45
CA ASN A 71 15.42 -1.52 -12.63
C ASN A 71 13.99 -2.05 -12.47
N LEU A 72 13.02 -1.23 -12.82
CA LEU A 72 11.62 -1.62 -12.82
C LEU A 72 11.35 -2.68 -13.92
N LEU A 73 10.80 -3.81 -13.51
CA LEU A 73 10.43 -4.93 -14.37
C LEU A 73 8.94 -4.94 -14.69
N ALA A 74 8.10 -4.66 -13.70
CA ALA A 74 6.64 -4.70 -13.83
C ALA A 74 5.97 -3.73 -12.86
N VAL A 75 4.82 -3.22 -13.26
CA VAL A 75 3.86 -2.49 -12.42
C VAL A 75 2.47 -3.03 -12.73
N GLU A 76 1.71 -3.31 -11.70
CA GLU A 76 0.27 -3.61 -11.77
C GLU A 76 -0.45 -2.63 -10.85
N GLU A 77 -1.62 -2.15 -11.29
CA GLU A 77 -2.45 -1.21 -10.55
C GLU A 77 -3.89 -1.75 -10.58
N THR A 78 -4.51 -1.86 -9.41
CA THR A 78 -5.88 -2.33 -9.24
C THR A 78 -6.66 -1.31 -8.43
N VAL A 79 -7.68 -0.71 -9.06
CA VAL A 79 -8.62 0.18 -8.36
C VAL A 79 -9.94 -0.55 -8.16
N THR A 80 -10.33 -0.69 -6.90
CA THR A 80 -11.60 -1.30 -6.49
C THR A 80 -12.48 -0.25 -5.83
N THR A 81 -13.70 -0.07 -6.34
CA THR A 81 -14.73 0.77 -5.70
C THR A 81 -15.82 -0.11 -5.12
N ILE A 82 -16.22 0.16 -3.89
CA ILE A 82 -17.31 -0.56 -3.22
C ILE A 82 -18.55 0.35 -3.24
N ASP A 83 -19.63 -0.14 -3.84
CA ASP A 83 -20.92 0.55 -4.04
C ASP A 83 -21.94 0.19 -2.95
#